data_AF-A0A7Y3JAN7-F1
#
_entry.id   AF-A0A7Y3JAN7-F1
#
_cell.length_a   1.000
_cell.length_b   1.000
_cell.length_c   1.000
_cell.angle_alpha   90.00
_cell.angle_beta   90.00
_cell.angle_gamma   90.00
#
_symmetry.space_group_name_H-M   'P 1'
#
loop_
_entity.id
_entity.type
_entity.pdbx_description
1 polymer ?
#
loop_
_entity_poly.entity_id
_entity_poly.type
_entity_poly.pdbx_seq_one_letter_code
_entity_poly.pdbx_strand_id
1 'polypeptide(L)'
;MRQHLKSLIALTFGMALLGFAATPAQAIGCLSGAAGGAVAGHVAGHHAVIGAIGGCMLGHHLAVKKKEEAEANKLIADDALAPAGSARHSKDAAGIEKLAHKKVPAAMQWEQEHAAHAQ
;
A
#
# COMPACT_ATOMS: atom_id res chain seq x y z
N MET A 1 -37.46 18.40 -3.18
CA MET A 1 -36.37 19.08 -3.93
C MET A 1 -35.44 19.95 -3.08
N ARG A 2 -35.93 20.89 -2.26
CA ARG A 2 -35.06 21.79 -1.44
C ARG A 2 -34.18 21.08 -0.39
N GLN A 3 -34.54 19.87 0.03
CA GLN A 3 -33.81 19.06 1.01
C GLN A 3 -32.57 18.38 0.40
N HIS A 4 -32.63 18.01 -0.89
CA HIS A 4 -31.52 17.37 -1.60
C HIS A 4 -30.44 18.38 -1.98
N LEU A 5 -30.81 19.62 -2.28
CA LEU A 5 -29.86 20.70 -2.58
C LEU A 5 -28.97 21.04 -1.36
N LYS A 6 -29.53 21.00 -0.14
CA LYS A 6 -28.77 21.19 1.12
C LYS A 6 -27.79 20.05 1.36
N SER A 7 -28.19 18.80 1.09
CA SER A 7 -27.34 17.62 1.23
C SER A 7 -26.19 17.61 0.20
N LEU A 8 -26.47 18.05 -1.03
CA LEU A 8 -25.47 18.18 -2.08
C LEU A 8 -24.43 19.28 -1.76
N ILE A 9 -24.87 20.42 -1.20
CA ILE A 9 -23.96 21.51 -0.80
C ILE A 9 -23.09 21.09 0.41
N ALA A 10 -23.65 20.36 1.38
CA ALA A 10 -22.87 19.85 2.51
C ALA A 10 -21.82 18.82 2.08
N LEU A 11 -22.15 17.97 1.10
CA LEU A 11 -21.25 16.95 0.57
C LEU A 11 -20.06 17.57 -0.19
N THR A 12 -20.30 18.60 -1.01
CA THR A 12 -19.23 19.27 -1.78
C THR A 12 -18.31 20.08 -0.87
N PHE A 13 -18.85 20.73 0.16
CA PHE A 13 -18.06 21.52 1.10
C PHE A 13 -17.19 20.66 2.03
N GLY A 14 -17.70 19.49 2.45
CA GLY A 14 -16.92 18.52 3.22
C GLY A 14 -15.73 17.95 2.45
N MET A 15 -15.91 17.66 1.16
CA MET A 15 -14.84 17.12 0.30
C MET A 15 -13.70 18.13 0.08
N ALA A 16 -14.02 19.42 -0.03
CA ALA A 16 -13.05 20.49 -0.25
C ALA A 16 -12.13 20.74 0.95
N LEU A 17 -12.62 20.54 2.18
CA LEU A 17 -11.84 20.73 3.41
C LEU A 17 -10.86 19.57 3.67
N LEU A 18 -11.19 18.34 3.25
CA LEU A 18 -10.26 17.21 3.36
C LEU A 18 -9.09 17.29 2.37
N GLY A 19 -9.26 17.98 1.23
CA GLY A 19 -8.21 18.13 0.21
C GLY A 19 -7.08 19.10 0.60
N PHE A 20 -7.34 20.06 1.49
CA PHE A 20 -6.37 21.10 1.85
C PHE A 20 -5.42 20.72 3.00
N ALA A 21 -5.71 19.65 3.74
CA ALA A 21 -4.94 19.22 4.92
C ALA A 21 -3.96 18.06 4.66
N ALA A 22 -3.75 17.66 3.39
CA ALA A 22 -2.97 16.47 3.05
C ALA A 22 -1.46 16.75 3.03
N THR A 23 -0.80 16.55 4.19
CA THR A 23 0.67 16.43 4.26
C THR A 23 1.14 15.10 3.64
N PRO A 24 2.23 15.08 2.86
CA PRO A 24 2.59 13.95 2.02
C PRO A 24 3.35 12.85 2.78
N ALA A 25 3.26 11.62 2.27
CA ALA A 25 4.16 10.47 2.50
C ALA A 25 3.83 9.44 3.61
N GLN A 26 3.48 9.83 4.84
CA GLN A 26 3.38 8.83 5.93
C GLN A 26 1.97 8.24 6.10
N ALA A 27 0.94 9.01 5.71
CA ALA A 27 -0.43 8.70 6.09
C ALA A 27 -1.32 8.31 4.91
N ILE A 28 -0.82 8.16 3.68
CA ILE A 28 -1.68 7.85 2.50
C ILE A 28 -2.47 6.55 2.72
N GLY A 29 -1.87 5.52 3.31
CA GLY A 29 -2.56 4.27 3.64
C GLY A 29 -3.57 4.42 4.78
N CYS A 30 -3.20 5.12 5.85
CA CYS A 30 -4.04 5.30 7.02
C CYS A 30 -5.19 6.30 6.79
N LEU A 31 -4.95 7.43 6.13
CA LEU A 31 -5.94 8.44 5.76
C LEU A 31 -6.90 7.92 4.68
N SER A 32 -6.39 7.27 3.62
CA SER A 32 -7.27 6.68 2.59
C SER A 32 -8.09 5.54 3.16
N GLY A 33 -7.47 4.71 4.01
CA GLY A 33 -8.17 3.64 4.73
C GLY A 33 -9.20 4.18 5.71
N ALA A 34 -8.86 5.24 6.46
CA ALA A 34 -9.78 5.89 7.40
C ALA A 34 -10.94 6.59 6.68
N ALA A 35 -10.68 7.27 5.56
CA ALA A 35 -11.72 7.93 4.77
C ALA A 35 -12.68 6.90 4.16
N GLY A 36 -12.14 5.84 3.52
CA GLY A 36 -12.95 4.75 2.97
C GLY A 36 -13.74 4.01 4.05
N GLY A 37 -13.10 3.73 5.19
CA GLY A 37 -13.74 3.07 6.33
C GLY A 37 -14.77 3.94 7.04
N ALA A 38 -14.56 5.26 7.14
CA ALA A 38 -15.52 6.20 7.71
C ALA A 38 -16.77 6.32 6.85
N VAL A 39 -16.61 6.44 5.53
CA VAL A 39 -17.74 6.50 4.59
C VAL A 39 -18.53 5.19 4.63
N ALA A 40 -17.84 4.04 4.57
CA ALA A 40 -18.47 2.72 4.66
C ALA A 40 -19.18 2.53 6.01
N GLY A 41 -18.54 2.87 7.12
CA GLY A 41 -19.11 2.76 8.47
C GLY A 41 -20.27 3.72 8.73
N HIS A 42 -20.26 4.91 8.12
CA HIS A 42 -21.39 5.84 8.18
C HIS A 42 -22.60 5.27 7.43
N VAL A 43 -22.41 4.77 6.21
CA VAL A 43 -23.47 4.18 5.37
C VAL A 43 -24.03 2.88 5.96
N ALA A 44 -23.19 2.08 6.62
CA ALA A 44 -23.59 0.80 7.24
C ALA A 44 -24.28 0.94 8.62
N GLY A 45 -24.47 2.16 9.15
CA GLY A 45 -25.25 2.39 10.36
C GLY A 45 -24.51 3.15 11.46
N HIS A 46 -24.05 4.37 11.18
CA HIS A 46 -23.44 5.31 12.14
C HIS A 46 -22.09 4.90 12.79
N HIS A 47 -21.42 3.87 12.30
CA HIS A 47 -20.12 3.40 12.83
C HIS A 47 -18.92 4.02 12.11
N ALA A 48 -19.00 5.33 11.80
CA ALA A 48 -17.96 6.03 11.05
C ALA A 48 -16.59 6.03 11.75
N VAL A 49 -16.57 6.17 13.08
CA VAL A 49 -15.32 6.23 13.86
C VAL A 49 -14.63 4.86 13.94
N ILE A 50 -15.40 3.79 14.15
CA ILE A 50 -14.85 2.42 14.18
C ILE A 50 -14.33 2.05 12.79
N GLY A 51 -15.09 2.40 11.74
CA GLY A 51 -14.65 2.25 10.36
C GLY A 51 -13.39 3.03 10.03
N ALA A 52 -13.24 4.26 10.55
CA ALA A 52 -12.04 5.07 10.35
C ALA A 52 -10.78 4.46 11.00
N ILE A 53 -10.90 4.00 12.24
CA ILE A 53 -9.78 3.39 12.99
C ILE A 53 -9.40 2.04 12.36
N GLY A 54 -10.38 1.19 12.09
CA GLY A 54 -10.16 -0.10 11.43
C GLY A 54 -9.58 0.06 10.02
N GLY A 55 -10.11 1.03 9.28
CA GLY A 55 -9.62 1.41 7.96
C GLY A 55 -8.20 1.95 7.97
N CYS A 56 -7.82 2.75 8.97
CA CYS A 56 -6.45 3.24 9.11
C CYS A 56 -5.45 2.09 9.36
N MET A 57 -5.74 1.19 10.30
CA MET A 57 -4.85 0.07 10.62
C MET A 57 -4.68 -0.89 9.43
N LEU A 58 -5.79 -1.25 8.78
CA LEU A 58 -5.77 -2.13 7.61
C LEU A 58 -5.07 -1.45 6.42
N GLY A 59 -5.38 -0.17 6.19
CA GLY A 59 -4.77 0.62 5.12
C GLY A 59 -3.27 0.83 5.31
N HIS A 60 -2.80 1.02 6.54
CA HIS A 60 -1.37 1.06 6.85
C HIS A 60 -0.70 -0.29 6.57
N HIS A 61 -1.27 -1.40 7.06
CA HIS A 61 -0.69 -2.72 6.86
C HIS A 61 -0.57 -3.08 5.37
N LEU A 62 -1.61 -2.81 4.60
CA LEU A 62 -1.61 -3.03 3.14
C LEU A 62 -0.60 -2.11 2.43
N ALA A 63 -0.47 -0.85 2.86
CA ALA A 63 0.49 0.07 2.26
C ALA A 63 1.94 -0.39 2.51
N VAL A 64 2.25 -0.92 3.70
CA VAL A 64 3.58 -1.50 3.99
C VAL A 64 3.84 -2.70 3.09
N LYS A 65 2.89 -3.64 2.99
CA LYS A 65 3.04 -4.81 2.12
C LYS A 65 3.26 -4.43 0.66
N LYS A 66 2.48 -3.48 0.13
CA LYS A 66 2.65 -3.02 -1.25
C LYS A 66 4.01 -2.37 -1.51
N LYS A 67 4.56 -1.66 -0.52
CA LYS A 67 5.92 -1.10 -0.62
C LYS A 67 6.97 -2.20 -0.67
N GLU A 68 6.84 -3.21 0.18
CA GLU A 68 7.75 -4.37 0.20
C GLU A 68 7.68 -5.18 -1.11
N GLU A 69 6.48 -5.35 -1.68
CA GLU A 69 6.30 -5.98 -2.99
C GLU A 69 6.89 -5.15 -4.14
N ALA A 70 6.69 -3.83 -4.12
CA ALA A 70 7.29 -2.93 -5.11
C ALA A 70 8.82 -2.91 -5.03
N GLU A 71 9.38 -2.96 -3.81
CA GLU A 71 10.82 -3.09 -3.58
C GLU A 71 11.36 -4.40 -4.13
N ALA A 72 10.69 -5.54 -3.85
CA ALA A 72 11.07 -6.83 -4.39
C ALA A 72 11.08 -6.83 -5.93
N ASN A 73 10.01 -6.33 -6.55
CA ASN A 73 9.92 -6.26 -8.02
C ASN A 73 11.01 -5.38 -8.62
N LYS A 74 11.37 -4.28 -7.95
CA LYS A 74 12.46 -3.41 -8.40
C LYS A 74 13.81 -4.12 -8.32
N LEU A 75 14.11 -4.81 -7.21
CA LEU A 75 15.36 -5.55 -7.05
C LEU A 75 15.48 -6.69 -8.07
N ILE A 76 14.39 -7.43 -8.32
CA ILE A 76 14.35 -8.49 -9.32
C ILE A 76 14.59 -7.92 -10.74
N ALA A 77 13.99 -6.78 -11.05
CA ALA A 77 14.21 -6.11 -12.33
C ALA A 77 15.66 -5.61 -12.47
N ASP A 78 16.21 -4.99 -11.42
CA ASP A 78 17.59 -4.49 -11.42
C ASP A 78 18.61 -5.66 -11.57
N ASP A 79 18.34 -6.81 -10.96
CA ASP A 79 19.13 -8.03 -11.06
C ASP A 79 19.16 -8.59 -12.50
N ALA A 80 18.00 -8.64 -13.16
CA ALA A 80 17.89 -9.10 -14.54
C ALA A 80 18.68 -8.23 -15.54
N LEU A 81 18.98 -6.97 -15.19
CA LEU A 81 19.78 -6.06 -15.99
C LEU A 81 21.27 -6.02 -15.58
N ALA A 82 21.64 -6.62 -14.44
CA ALA A 82 22.99 -6.56 -13.93
C ALA A 82 23.92 -7.57 -14.65
N PRO A 83 25.16 -7.20 -15.01
CA PRO A 83 26.12 -8.17 -15.54
C PRO A 83 26.50 -9.17 -14.45
N ALA A 84 26.50 -10.46 -14.82
CA ALA A 84 26.82 -11.58 -13.94
C ALA A 84 28.18 -11.36 -13.24
N GLY A 85 28.20 -11.54 -11.91
CA GLY A 85 29.39 -11.35 -11.08
C GLY A 85 29.67 -9.90 -10.66
N SER A 86 28.80 -8.95 -10.98
CA SER A 86 28.92 -7.57 -10.48
C SER A 86 28.58 -7.46 -8.99
N ALA A 87 29.20 -6.50 -8.29
CA ALA A 87 28.86 -6.18 -6.90
C ALA A 87 27.43 -5.63 -6.70
N ARG A 88 26.67 -5.42 -7.79
CA ARG A 88 25.24 -5.05 -7.76
C ARG A 88 24.38 -6.30 -7.61
N HIS A 89 24.65 -7.33 -8.41
CA HIS A 89 24.01 -8.64 -8.33
C HIS A 89 24.04 -9.22 -6.90
N SER A 90 25.18 -9.18 -6.21
CA SER A 90 25.27 -9.68 -4.83
C SER A 90 24.46 -8.87 -3.80
N LYS A 91 24.28 -7.57 -4.03
CA LYS A 91 23.47 -6.70 -3.17
C LYS A 91 21.99 -6.87 -3.43
N ASP A 92 21.61 -6.97 -4.71
CA ASP A 92 20.23 -7.12 -5.14
C ASP A 92 19.71 -8.50 -4.68
N ALA A 93 20.49 -9.57 -4.83
CA ALA A 93 20.19 -10.90 -4.29
C ALA A 93 20.01 -10.90 -2.76
N ALA A 94 20.90 -10.25 -2.00
CA ALA A 94 20.76 -10.14 -0.54
C ALA A 94 19.50 -9.35 -0.13
N GLY A 95 19.12 -8.36 -0.94
CA GLY A 95 17.87 -7.60 -0.76
C GLY A 95 16.63 -8.47 -1.00
N ILE A 96 16.64 -9.28 -2.05
CA ILE A 96 15.54 -10.20 -2.39
C ILE A 96 15.40 -11.28 -1.30
N GLU A 97 16.50 -11.89 -0.85
CA GLU A 97 16.50 -12.89 0.25
C GLU A 97 15.89 -12.31 1.54
N LYS A 98 16.25 -11.08 1.90
CA LYS A 98 15.66 -10.38 3.05
C LYS A 98 14.14 -10.19 2.90
N LEU A 99 13.66 -9.90 1.69
CA LEU A 99 12.23 -9.77 1.40
C LEU A 99 11.54 -11.15 1.38
N ALA A 100 12.23 -12.21 0.95
CA ALA A 100 11.74 -13.58 1.03
C ALA A 100 11.57 -14.05 2.49
N HIS A 101 12.51 -13.72 3.38
CA HIS A 101 12.36 -13.95 4.83
C HIS A 101 11.16 -13.21 5.43
N LYS A 102 10.81 -12.04 4.88
CA LYS A 102 9.58 -11.31 5.23
C LYS A 102 8.31 -11.91 4.59
N LYS A 103 8.43 -13.00 3.85
CA LYS A 103 7.36 -13.67 3.11
C LYS A 103 6.71 -12.80 2.03
N VAL A 104 7.52 -11.96 1.38
CA VAL A 104 7.06 -11.18 0.22
C VAL A 104 6.89 -12.14 -0.97
N PRO A 105 5.70 -12.24 -1.57
CA PRO A 105 5.41 -13.27 -2.58
C PRO A 105 6.34 -13.25 -3.78
N ALA A 106 6.62 -12.06 -4.32
CA ALA A 106 7.50 -11.89 -5.47
C ALA A 106 8.93 -12.36 -5.18
N ALA A 107 9.44 -12.09 -3.98
CA ALA A 107 10.77 -12.54 -3.56
C ALA A 107 10.84 -14.05 -3.34
N MET A 108 9.82 -14.65 -2.71
CA MET A 108 9.74 -16.11 -2.56
C MET A 108 9.66 -16.82 -3.91
N GLN A 109 8.93 -16.25 -4.87
CA GLN A 109 8.82 -16.84 -6.21
C GLN A 109 10.15 -16.75 -6.97
N TRP A 110 10.85 -15.63 -6.87
CA TRP A 110 12.19 -15.48 -7.43
C TRP A 110 13.17 -16.53 -6.86
N GLU A 111 13.15 -16.77 -5.54
CA GLU A 111 13.97 -17.82 -4.93
C GLU A 111 13.62 -19.23 -5.44
N GLN A 112 12.32 -19.53 -5.62
CA GLN A 112 11.88 -20.83 -6.15
C GLN A 112 12.37 -21.06 -7.58
N GLU A 113 12.31 -20.03 -8.43
CA GLU A 113 12.81 -20.10 -9.81
C GLU A 113 14.34 -20.24 -9.83
N HIS A 114 15.07 -19.51 -8.99
CA HIS A 114 16.53 -19.60 -8.93
C HIS A 114 17.04 -20.92 -8.38
N ALA A 115 16.34 -21.50 -7.39
CA ALA A 115 16.64 -22.84 -6.89
C ALA A 115 16.47 -23.93 -7.98
N ALA A 116 15.51 -23.75 -8.89
CA ALA A 116 15.26 -24.68 -9.98
C ALA A 116 16.33 -24.63 -11.10
N HIS A 117 16.98 -23.48 -11.30
CA HIS A 117 18.05 -23.30 -12.30
C HIS A 117 19.45 -23.70 -11.81
N ALA A 118 19.60 -24.01 -10.53
CA ALA A 118 20.87 -24.45 -9.93
C ALA A 118 21.11 -25.97 -10.00
N GLN A 119 20.16 -26.74 -10.54
CA GLN A 119 20.23 -28.21 -10.71
C GLN A 119 20.59 -28.59 -12.15
#